data_AF-B7CB25-F1
#
_entry.id   AF-B7CB25-F1
#
_cell.length_a   1.000
_cell.length_b   1.000
_cell.length_c   1.000
_cell.angle_alpha   90.00
_cell.angle_beta   90.00
_cell.angle_gamma   90.00
#
_symmetry.space_group_name_H-M   'P 1'
#
loop_
_entity.id
_entity.type
_entity.pdbx_description
1 polymer ?
#
loop_
_entity_poly.entity_id
_entity_poly.type
_entity_poly.pdbx_seq_one_letter_code
_entity_poly.pdbx_strand_id
1 'polypeptide(L)'
;GFTMNQQAVIDGKALFMPNGDWVVNEMADTTPEDYHWGLLPLPALEKDGERFVGSMTEQVWIPAQAKNVDDAKAFLKFIYSEEGVKIMAEGGNIVPTDTMSDTIAAMEDGYTKEFFSVYDNASAALGAFAPYNTDNLPDFDRAATVFGSIDSLATGELSAKDYQAKLSDAWAKLAKNKAVAE
;
A
#
# COMPACT_ATOMS: atom_id res chain seq x y z
N GLY A 1 -11.06 -7.83 14.11
CA GLY A 1 -10.15 -8.36 13.08
C GLY A 1 -10.27 -7.53 11.83
N PHE A 2 -9.28 -7.56 10.94
CA PHE A 2 -9.24 -6.76 9.70
C PHE A 2 -10.41 -7.04 8.73
N THR A 3 -11.23 -8.05 8.98
CA THR A 3 -12.46 -8.34 8.22
C THR A 3 -13.68 -7.57 8.71
N MET A 4 -13.64 -6.92 9.89
CA MET A 4 -14.81 -6.22 10.45
C MET A 4 -15.19 -4.97 9.66
N ASN A 5 -14.21 -4.16 9.24
CA ASN A 5 -14.45 -2.99 8.37
C ASN A 5 -14.88 -3.44 6.96
N GLN A 6 -14.32 -4.53 6.46
CA GLN A 6 -14.66 -5.11 5.15
C GLN A 6 -16.10 -5.60 5.12
N GLN A 7 -16.51 -6.37 6.13
CA GLN A 7 -17.89 -6.82 6.27
C GLN A 7 -18.85 -5.64 6.47
N ALA A 8 -18.42 -4.56 7.15
CA ALA A 8 -19.28 -3.39 7.33
C ALA A 8 -19.67 -2.70 6.02
N VAL A 9 -18.81 -2.74 4.99
CA VAL A 9 -19.17 -2.21 3.65
C VAL A 9 -20.14 -3.14 2.94
N ILE A 10 -19.90 -4.46 2.98
CA ILE A 10 -20.82 -5.47 2.42
C ILE A 10 -22.21 -5.37 3.07
N ASP A 11 -22.26 -5.23 4.39
CA ASP A 11 -23.49 -5.08 5.18
C ASP A 11 -24.20 -3.73 4.99
N GLY A 12 -23.63 -2.80 4.21
CA GLY A 12 -24.15 -1.45 4.03
C GLY A 12 -24.08 -0.55 5.28
N LYS A 13 -23.26 -0.92 6.27
CA LYS A 13 -23.02 -0.13 7.50
C LYS A 13 -21.98 0.97 7.29
N ALA A 14 -21.14 0.84 6.27
CA ALA A 14 -20.18 1.84 5.83
C ALA A 14 -20.22 1.96 4.31
N LEU A 15 -20.00 3.17 3.77
CA LEU A 15 -19.95 3.39 2.32
C LEU A 15 -18.53 3.23 1.76
N PHE A 16 -17.51 3.56 2.55
CA PHE A 16 -16.11 3.51 2.18
C PHE A 16 -15.29 2.85 3.27
N MET A 17 -14.18 2.22 2.87
CA MET A 17 -13.14 1.79 3.80
C MET A 17 -11.75 1.99 3.18
N PRO A 18 -10.73 2.31 3.98
CA PRO A 18 -9.35 2.17 3.53
C PRO A 18 -9.01 0.67 3.46
N ASN A 19 -8.70 0.19 2.26
CA ASN A 19 -8.19 -1.16 2.04
C ASN A 19 -7.43 -1.24 0.71
N GLY A 20 -6.74 -2.36 0.47
CA GLY A 20 -6.10 -2.65 -0.81
C GLY A 20 -6.94 -3.53 -1.73
N ASP A 21 -6.36 -3.86 -2.88
CA ASP A 21 -6.97 -4.65 -3.95
C ASP A 21 -7.26 -6.11 -3.54
N TRP A 22 -6.50 -6.64 -2.59
CA TRP A 22 -6.69 -7.99 -2.04
C TRP A 22 -8.05 -8.23 -1.38
N VAL A 23 -8.82 -7.18 -1.08
CA VAL A 23 -10.15 -7.28 -0.44
C VAL A 23 -11.09 -8.23 -1.18
N VAL A 24 -11.04 -8.25 -2.51
CA VAL A 24 -11.91 -9.09 -3.35
C VAL A 24 -11.69 -10.57 -3.02
N ASN A 25 -10.43 -10.97 -2.89
CA ASN A 25 -10.07 -12.35 -2.55
C ASN A 25 -10.28 -12.63 -1.06
N GLU A 26 -9.98 -11.67 -0.17
CA GLU A 26 -10.14 -11.82 1.27
C GLU A 26 -11.60 -12.02 1.69
N MET A 27 -12.53 -11.34 0.99
CA MET A 27 -13.97 -11.38 1.29
C MET A 27 -14.76 -12.26 0.33
N ALA A 28 -14.12 -13.05 -0.53
CA ALA A 28 -14.78 -13.85 -1.58
C ALA A 28 -15.92 -14.73 -1.02
N ASP A 29 -15.72 -15.36 0.13
CA ASP A 29 -16.70 -16.26 0.78
C ASP A 29 -17.96 -15.55 1.30
N THR A 30 -17.90 -14.23 1.45
CA THR A 30 -18.96 -13.42 2.08
C THR A 30 -19.52 -12.32 1.18
N THR A 31 -18.86 -12.05 0.05
CA THR A 31 -19.29 -11.08 -0.94
C THR A 31 -20.49 -11.65 -1.70
N PRO A 32 -21.68 -11.01 -1.67
CA PRO A 32 -22.83 -11.44 -2.47
C PRO A 32 -22.51 -11.43 -3.98
N GLU A 33 -23.15 -12.30 -4.75
CA GLU A 33 -22.91 -12.41 -6.20
C GLU A 33 -23.23 -11.11 -6.97
N ASP A 34 -24.17 -10.31 -6.48
CA ASP A 34 -24.58 -9.03 -7.07
C ASP A 34 -23.83 -7.81 -6.50
N TYR A 35 -22.89 -8.04 -5.58
CA TYR A 35 -22.08 -6.99 -4.99
C TYR A 35 -20.88 -6.65 -5.87
N HIS A 36 -20.67 -5.35 -6.11
CA HIS A 36 -19.54 -4.85 -6.90
C HIS A 36 -18.56 -4.06 -6.04
N TRP A 37 -17.31 -4.53 -5.93
CA TRP A 37 -16.24 -3.77 -5.30
C TRP A 37 -15.72 -2.66 -6.23
N GLY A 38 -15.47 -1.48 -5.67
CA GLY A 38 -14.83 -0.38 -6.38
C GLY A 38 -13.62 0.13 -5.63
N LEU A 39 -12.64 0.65 -6.38
CA LEU A 39 -11.49 1.37 -5.83
C LEU A 39 -11.50 2.81 -6.33
N LEU A 40 -11.31 3.75 -5.41
CA LEU A 40 -11.13 5.15 -5.74
C LEU A 40 -9.84 5.69 -5.11
N PRO A 41 -9.16 6.65 -5.75
CA PRO A 41 -8.02 7.29 -5.13
C PRO A 41 -8.48 8.18 -3.98
N LEU A 42 -7.55 8.56 -3.09
CA LEU A 42 -7.85 9.49 -2.01
C LEU A 42 -8.47 10.79 -2.59
N PRO A 43 -9.43 11.41 -1.88
CA PRO A 43 -9.94 12.71 -2.27
C PRO A 43 -8.80 13.72 -2.38
N ALA A 44 -8.84 14.55 -3.41
CA ALA A 44 -7.91 15.68 -3.51
C ALA A 44 -8.19 16.65 -2.35
N LEU A 45 -7.13 17.26 -1.81
CA LEU A 45 -7.25 18.28 -0.77
C LEU A 45 -7.95 19.55 -1.29
N GLU A 46 -7.71 19.88 -2.55
CA GLU A 46 -8.27 21.03 -3.22
C GLU A 46 -9.11 20.59 -4.42
N LYS A 47 -10.06 21.45 -4.82
CA LYS A 47 -10.87 21.22 -6.03
C LYS A 47 -9.93 21.04 -7.24
N ASP A 48 -10.15 19.97 -8.01
CA ASP A 48 -9.37 19.61 -9.20
C ASP A 48 -7.87 19.35 -8.91
N GLY A 49 -7.51 19.13 -7.63
CA GLY A 49 -6.15 18.81 -7.22
C GLY A 49 -5.72 17.38 -7.55
N GLU A 50 -4.43 17.13 -7.39
CA GLU A 50 -3.84 15.80 -7.60
C GLU A 50 -4.43 14.79 -6.61
N ARG A 51 -4.68 13.59 -7.12
CA ARG A 51 -5.20 12.47 -6.34
C ARG A 51 -4.15 11.38 -6.27
N PHE A 52 -4.12 10.71 -5.13
CA PHE A 52 -3.13 9.69 -4.85
C PHE A 52 -3.77 8.37 -4.47
N VAL A 53 -3.15 7.29 -4.89
CA VAL A 53 -3.40 5.94 -4.37
C VAL A 53 -2.19 5.56 -3.53
N GLY A 54 -2.42 5.11 -2.29
CA GLY A 54 -1.36 4.49 -1.52
C GLY A 54 -0.95 3.20 -2.22
N SER A 55 0.29 3.13 -2.69
CA SER A 55 0.78 2.02 -3.49
C SER A 55 1.94 1.34 -2.76
N MET A 56 2.05 0.04 -2.92
CA MET A 56 3.21 -0.73 -2.50
C MET A 56 3.62 -1.70 -3.60
N THR A 57 4.91 -1.95 -3.70
CA THR A 57 5.46 -2.97 -4.57
C THR A 57 6.03 -4.06 -3.69
N GLU A 58 5.55 -5.30 -3.86
CA GLU A 58 6.18 -6.44 -3.22
C GLU A 58 7.63 -6.56 -3.66
N GLN A 59 8.52 -6.77 -2.70
CA GLN A 59 9.94 -6.88 -2.95
C GLN A 59 10.36 -8.33 -2.85
N VAL A 60 11.10 -8.82 -3.84
CA VAL A 60 11.69 -10.16 -3.81
C VAL A 60 13.20 -10.00 -3.81
N TRP A 61 13.86 -10.60 -2.81
CA TRP A 61 15.31 -10.51 -2.64
C TRP A 61 15.95 -11.91 -2.56
N ILE A 62 17.19 -12.02 -3.05
CA ILE A 62 18.01 -13.21 -2.85
C ILE A 62 18.91 -12.96 -1.65
N PRO A 63 18.77 -13.72 -0.55
CA PRO A 63 19.67 -13.60 0.59
C PRO A 63 21.11 -13.86 0.18
N ALA A 64 22.06 -13.08 0.72
CA ALA A 64 23.49 -13.24 0.42
C ALA A 64 24.03 -14.65 0.74
N GLN A 65 23.39 -15.37 1.67
CA GLN A 65 23.77 -16.72 2.10
C GLN A 65 22.97 -17.84 1.39
N ALA A 66 22.16 -17.50 0.38
CA ALA A 66 21.35 -18.49 -0.32
C ALA A 66 22.24 -19.58 -0.97
N LYS A 67 21.85 -20.85 -0.82
CA LYS A 67 22.61 -21.99 -1.36
C LYS A 67 22.47 -22.13 -2.88
N ASN A 68 21.34 -21.69 -3.44
CA ASN A 68 20.98 -21.86 -4.85
C ASN A 68 20.79 -20.49 -5.53
N VAL A 69 21.83 -19.65 -5.51
CA VAL A 69 21.75 -18.26 -6.00
C VAL A 69 21.37 -18.19 -7.48
N ASP A 70 21.92 -19.07 -8.31
CA ASP A 70 21.68 -19.03 -9.76
C ASP A 70 20.26 -19.45 -10.12
N ASP A 71 19.72 -20.47 -9.45
CA ASP A 71 18.32 -20.87 -9.60
C ASP A 71 17.36 -19.77 -9.12
N ALA A 72 17.67 -19.11 -8.01
CA ALA A 72 16.89 -17.98 -7.52
C ALA A 72 16.89 -16.81 -8.50
N LYS A 73 18.04 -16.52 -9.15
CA LYS A 73 18.12 -15.52 -10.22
C LYS A 73 17.31 -15.94 -11.45
N ALA A 74 17.36 -17.22 -11.83
CA ALA A 74 16.58 -17.74 -12.95
C ALA A 74 15.07 -17.62 -12.67
N PHE A 75 14.64 -17.93 -11.44
CA PHE A 75 13.26 -17.79 -11.02
C PHE A 75 12.80 -16.32 -11.02
N LEU A 76 13.61 -15.40 -10.50
CA LEU A 76 13.32 -13.96 -10.58
C LEU A 76 13.17 -13.50 -12.02
N LYS A 77 14.06 -13.93 -12.93
CA LYS A 77 13.92 -13.60 -14.37
C LYS A 77 12.63 -14.17 -14.96
N PHE A 78 12.21 -15.36 -14.54
CA PHE A 78 10.97 -15.96 -14.99
C PHE A 78 9.75 -15.14 -14.56
N ILE A 79 9.68 -14.64 -13.32
CA ILE A 79 8.57 -13.79 -12.84
C ILE A 79 8.37 -12.57 -13.76
N TYR A 80 9.46 -11.98 -14.25
CA TYR A 80 9.44 -10.81 -15.14
C TYR A 80 9.37 -11.16 -16.64
N SER A 81 9.28 -12.44 -17.01
CA SER A 81 9.06 -12.85 -18.40
C SER A 81 7.60 -12.67 -18.81
N GLU A 82 7.29 -12.68 -20.10
CA GLU A 82 5.90 -12.61 -20.59
C GLU A 82 5.00 -13.68 -19.97
N GLU A 83 5.51 -14.91 -19.83
CA GLU A 83 4.78 -16.02 -19.20
C GLU A 83 4.57 -15.78 -17.71
N GLY A 84 5.61 -15.33 -16.99
CA GLY A 84 5.52 -15.02 -15.56
C GLY A 84 4.54 -13.88 -15.27
N VAL A 85 4.60 -12.79 -16.06
CA VAL A 85 3.67 -11.66 -15.96
C VAL A 85 2.24 -12.13 -16.16
N LYS A 86 1.98 -12.99 -17.15
CA LYS A 86 0.66 -13.57 -17.38
C LYS A 86 0.17 -14.41 -16.19
N ILE A 87 1.02 -15.28 -15.65
CA ILE A 87 0.67 -16.13 -14.49
C ILE A 87 0.34 -15.27 -13.26
N MET A 88 1.13 -14.22 -13.01
CA MET A 88 0.88 -13.31 -11.89
C MET A 88 -0.45 -12.56 -12.05
N ALA A 89 -0.74 -12.12 -13.27
CA ALA A 89 -1.99 -11.46 -13.64
C ALA A 89 -3.23 -12.34 -13.41
N GLU A 90 -3.15 -13.64 -13.73
CA GLU A 90 -4.23 -14.62 -13.44
C GLU A 90 -4.50 -14.75 -11.94
N GLY A 91 -3.49 -14.54 -11.10
CA GLY A 91 -3.62 -14.48 -9.64
C GLY A 91 -4.02 -13.09 -9.10
N GLY A 92 -4.37 -12.15 -9.97
CA GLY A 92 -4.74 -10.78 -9.61
C GLY A 92 -3.56 -9.86 -9.26
N ASN A 93 -2.32 -10.27 -9.57
CA ASN A 93 -1.11 -9.50 -9.26
C ASN A 93 -0.52 -8.88 -10.52
N ILE A 94 -0.16 -7.60 -10.44
CA ILE A 94 0.49 -6.88 -11.55
C ILE A 94 2.00 -6.79 -11.30
N VAL A 95 2.79 -7.35 -12.21
CA VAL A 95 4.26 -7.25 -12.17
C VAL A 95 4.67 -5.87 -12.71
N PRO A 96 5.53 -5.12 -12.00
CA PRO A 96 5.97 -3.79 -12.44
C PRO A 96 7.00 -3.88 -13.58
N THR A 97 6.51 -4.07 -14.79
CA THR A 97 7.31 -3.99 -16.04
C THR A 97 7.15 -2.62 -16.70
N ASP A 98 7.97 -2.34 -17.72
CA ASP A 98 7.79 -1.17 -18.59
C ASP A 98 6.52 -1.27 -19.46
N THR A 99 5.97 -2.48 -19.62
CA THR A 99 4.72 -2.79 -20.34
C THR A 99 3.51 -2.97 -19.42
N MET A 100 3.61 -2.58 -18.14
CA MET A 100 2.57 -2.83 -17.14
C MET A 100 1.21 -2.23 -17.56
N SER A 101 1.18 -0.99 -18.02
CA SER A 101 -0.05 -0.32 -18.45
C SER A 101 -0.70 -1.01 -19.65
N ASP A 102 0.08 -1.43 -20.63
CA ASP A 102 -0.43 -2.18 -21.79
C ASP A 102 -0.99 -3.54 -21.38
N THR A 103 -0.33 -4.20 -20.41
CA THR A 103 -0.78 -5.47 -19.84
C THR A 103 -2.15 -5.29 -19.18
N ILE A 104 -2.32 -4.26 -18.34
CA ILE A 104 -3.59 -3.95 -17.68
C ILE A 104 -4.67 -3.64 -18.71
N ALA A 105 -4.37 -2.82 -19.73
CA ALA A 105 -5.33 -2.45 -20.76
C ALA A 105 -5.83 -3.66 -21.57
N ALA A 106 -4.97 -4.65 -21.80
CA ALA A 106 -5.27 -5.87 -22.53
C ALA A 106 -5.99 -6.96 -21.70
N MET A 107 -6.09 -6.80 -20.37
CA MET A 107 -6.82 -7.74 -19.52
C MET A 107 -8.32 -7.78 -19.86
N GLU A 108 -8.92 -8.93 -19.61
CA GLU A 108 -10.38 -9.06 -19.56
C GLU A 108 -10.94 -8.16 -18.45
N ASP A 109 -12.19 -7.75 -18.59
CA ASP A 109 -12.85 -6.91 -17.60
C ASP A 109 -13.06 -7.69 -16.30
N GLY A 110 -12.68 -7.08 -15.18
CA GLY A 110 -12.70 -7.67 -13.86
C GLY A 110 -12.00 -6.78 -12.85
N TYR A 111 -12.06 -7.15 -11.56
CA TYR A 111 -11.59 -6.30 -10.47
C TYR A 111 -10.11 -5.92 -10.58
N THR A 112 -9.23 -6.81 -11.03
CA THR A 112 -7.80 -6.48 -11.20
C THR A 112 -7.61 -5.35 -12.21
N LYS A 113 -8.23 -5.43 -13.38
CA LYS A 113 -8.18 -4.36 -14.38
C LYS A 113 -8.80 -3.07 -13.84
N GLU A 114 -9.99 -3.17 -13.24
CA GLU A 114 -10.71 -2.01 -12.71
C GLU A 114 -9.90 -1.27 -11.63
N PHE A 115 -9.35 -2.00 -10.66
CA PHE A 115 -8.62 -1.42 -9.55
C PHE A 115 -7.30 -0.79 -10.00
N PHE A 116 -6.57 -1.44 -10.90
CA PHE A 116 -5.31 -0.90 -11.42
C PHE A 116 -5.52 0.24 -12.44
N SER A 117 -6.68 0.33 -13.10
CA SER A 117 -7.03 1.48 -13.96
C SER A 117 -7.16 2.80 -13.19
N VAL A 118 -7.15 2.75 -11.85
CA VAL A 118 -7.10 3.97 -11.00
C VAL A 118 -5.91 4.86 -11.34
N TYR A 119 -4.79 4.27 -11.78
CA TYR A 119 -3.56 5.00 -12.09
C TYR A 119 -3.65 5.83 -13.37
N ASP A 120 -4.69 5.64 -14.19
CA ASP A 120 -4.97 6.51 -15.34
C ASP A 120 -5.30 7.94 -14.90
N ASN A 121 -5.79 8.11 -13.67
CA ASN A 121 -6.31 9.38 -13.15
C ASN A 121 -5.74 9.74 -11.76
N ALA A 122 -4.77 8.99 -11.24
CA ALA A 122 -4.17 9.23 -9.93
C ALA A 122 -2.70 8.81 -9.88
N SER A 123 -1.93 9.54 -9.09
CA SER A 123 -0.51 9.26 -8.86
C SER A 123 -0.33 8.18 -7.79
N ALA A 124 0.66 7.33 -7.97
CA ALA A 124 1.09 6.37 -6.95
C ALA A 124 1.85 7.10 -5.82
N ALA A 125 1.36 7.00 -4.59
CA ALA A 125 2.11 7.40 -3.41
C ALA A 125 2.89 6.19 -2.90
N LEU A 126 4.16 6.11 -3.30
CA LEU A 126 5.10 5.05 -2.94
C LEU A 126 6.11 5.55 -1.90
N GLY A 127 6.42 4.72 -0.91
CA GLY A 127 7.58 4.96 -0.05
C GLY A 127 7.44 4.45 1.37
N ALA A 128 8.58 4.40 2.04
CA ALA A 128 8.67 4.17 3.48
C ALA A 128 9.42 5.34 4.11
N PHE A 129 9.24 5.52 5.42
CA PHE A 129 10.05 6.49 6.16
C PHE A 129 11.52 6.08 6.15
N ALA A 130 12.40 7.01 5.81
CA ALA A 130 13.85 6.81 5.87
C ALA A 130 14.30 6.30 7.26
N PRO A 131 15.36 5.47 7.32
CA PRO A 131 15.93 5.05 8.60
C PRO A 131 16.52 6.25 9.36
N TYR A 132 16.56 6.12 10.68
CA TYR A 132 17.19 7.08 11.59
C TYR A 132 18.22 6.38 12.47
N ASN A 133 19.15 7.14 13.04
CA ASN A 133 20.16 6.61 13.94
C ASN A 133 19.50 6.21 15.27
N THR A 134 19.38 4.92 15.50
CA THR A 134 18.80 4.33 16.71
C THR A 134 19.71 4.45 17.93
N ASP A 135 21.03 4.60 17.76
CA ASP A 135 21.95 4.80 18.88
C ASP A 135 21.75 6.17 19.53
N ASN A 136 21.45 7.18 18.72
CA ASN A 136 21.12 8.52 19.21
C ASN A 136 19.69 8.59 19.77
N LEU A 137 18.78 7.77 19.26
CA LEU A 137 17.36 7.76 19.58
C LEU A 137 16.86 6.36 19.97
N PRO A 138 17.42 5.73 21.02
CA PRO A 138 17.15 4.31 21.33
C PRO A 138 15.70 4.07 21.74
N ASP A 139 15.07 5.06 22.38
CA ASP A 139 13.69 4.97 22.87
C ASP A 139 12.68 5.64 21.94
N PHE A 140 13.10 6.14 20.77
CA PHE A 140 12.16 6.78 19.85
C PHE A 140 11.36 5.72 19.09
N ASP A 141 10.09 5.60 19.41
CA ASP A 141 9.14 4.79 18.66
C ASP A 141 8.42 5.64 17.60
N ARG A 142 8.89 5.52 16.35
CA ARG A 142 8.27 6.20 15.20
C ARG A 142 6.84 5.71 14.95
N ALA A 143 6.59 4.41 15.09
CA ALA A 143 5.29 3.82 14.78
C ALA A 143 4.23 4.28 15.78
N ALA A 144 4.53 4.24 17.08
CA ALA A 144 3.63 4.77 18.12
C ALA A 144 3.43 6.29 17.99
N THR A 145 4.47 7.03 17.61
CA THR A 145 4.41 8.49 17.44
C THR A 145 3.53 8.89 16.27
N VAL A 146 3.70 8.24 15.11
CA VAL A 146 2.97 8.59 13.88
C VAL A 146 1.60 7.92 13.85
N PHE A 147 1.55 6.60 14.02
CA PHE A 147 0.33 5.80 13.82
C PHE A 147 -0.44 5.57 15.11
N GLY A 148 0.24 5.30 16.22
CA GLY A 148 -0.42 5.01 17.51
C GLY A 148 -1.25 6.16 18.08
N SER A 149 -1.09 7.39 17.56
CA SER A 149 -1.87 8.56 17.99
C SER A 149 -3.12 8.82 17.14
N ILE A 150 -3.31 8.04 16.07
CA ILE A 150 -4.45 8.20 15.16
C ILE A 150 -5.76 7.88 15.89
N ASP A 151 -5.79 6.86 16.74
CA ASP A 151 -6.99 6.49 17.50
C ASP A 151 -7.42 7.62 18.44
N SER A 152 -6.50 8.18 19.24
CA SER A 152 -6.79 9.33 20.11
C SER A 152 -7.19 10.58 19.32
N LEU A 153 -6.64 10.77 18.11
CA LEU A 153 -7.09 11.85 17.23
C LEU A 153 -8.52 11.61 16.74
N ALA A 154 -8.85 10.38 16.35
CA ALA A 154 -10.17 10.00 15.85
C ALA A 154 -11.25 10.04 16.93
N THR A 155 -10.91 9.74 18.19
CA THR A 155 -11.81 9.83 19.34
C THR A 155 -11.90 11.23 19.93
N GLY A 156 -11.02 12.15 19.51
CA GLY A 156 -10.96 13.53 20.01
C GLY A 156 -10.22 13.68 21.34
N GLU A 157 -9.62 12.62 21.88
CA GLU A 157 -8.72 12.68 23.04
C GLU A 157 -7.45 13.50 22.75
N LEU A 158 -6.99 13.49 21.50
CA LEU A 158 -5.89 14.31 21.01
C LEU A 158 -6.43 15.32 19.98
N SER A 159 -6.13 16.61 20.17
CA SER A 159 -6.53 17.62 19.20
C SER A 159 -5.67 17.55 17.93
N ALA A 160 -6.23 17.94 16.78
CA ALA A 160 -5.46 18.01 15.53
C ALA A 160 -4.23 18.93 15.64
N LYS A 161 -4.33 20.02 16.40
CA LYS A 161 -3.21 20.93 16.66
C LYS A 161 -2.10 20.26 17.47
N ASP A 162 -2.46 19.52 18.52
CA ASP A 162 -1.47 18.82 19.35
C ASP A 162 -0.83 17.66 18.60
N TYR A 163 -1.60 16.95 17.77
CA TYR A 163 -1.07 15.94 16.87
C TYR A 163 -0.07 16.54 15.87
N GLN A 164 -0.40 17.68 15.25
CA GLN A 164 0.50 18.38 14.34
C GLN A 164 1.80 18.83 15.04
N ALA A 165 1.70 19.36 16.26
CA ALA A 165 2.87 19.75 17.05
C ALA A 165 3.76 18.54 17.36
N LYS A 166 3.15 17.43 17.83
CA LYS A 166 3.85 16.16 18.09
C LYS A 166 4.59 15.65 16.86
N LEU A 167 3.96 15.65 15.69
CA LEU A 167 4.58 15.23 14.44
C LEU A 167 5.72 16.18 14.05
N SER A 168 5.52 17.49 14.15
CA SER A 168 6.54 18.49 13.81
C SER A 168 7.81 18.30 14.65
N ASP A 169 7.65 18.08 15.96
CA ASP A 169 8.75 17.80 16.88
C ASP A 169 9.46 16.49 16.54
N ALA A 170 8.70 15.44 16.25
CA ALA A 170 9.23 14.15 15.82
C ALA A 170 10.07 14.28 14.54
N TRP A 171 9.56 15.00 13.53
CA TRP A 171 10.29 15.20 12.26
C TRP A 171 11.54 16.04 12.45
N ALA A 172 11.48 17.10 13.27
CA ALA A 172 12.66 17.89 13.62
C ALA A 172 13.73 17.06 14.35
N LYS A 173 13.30 16.14 15.24
CA LYS A 173 14.18 15.22 15.96
C LYS A 173 14.83 14.20 15.02
N LEU A 174 14.04 13.59 14.13
CA LEU A 174 14.53 12.62 13.14
C LEU A 174 15.47 13.25 12.12
N ALA A 175 15.17 14.46 11.64
CA ALA A 175 16.00 15.16 10.66
C ALA A 175 17.42 15.46 11.17
N LYS A 176 17.59 15.64 12.49
CA LYS A 176 18.89 15.82 13.15
C LYS A 176 19.63 14.50 13.44
N ASN A 177 18.96 13.37 13.31
CA ASN A 177 19.46 12.03 13.66
C ASN A 177 19.28 11.05 12.48
N LYS A 178 19.64 11.47 11.27
CA LYS A 178 19.61 10.60 10.09
C LYS A 178 20.50 9.38 10.33
N ALA A 179 20.09 8.22 9.81
CA ALA A 179 20.97 7.06 9.78
C ALA A 179 22.29 7.43 9.06
N VAL A 180 23.41 6.95 9.59
CA VAL A 180 24.69 7.05 8.88
C VAL A 180 24.60 6.10 7.70
N ALA A 181 24.97 6.55 6.49
CA ALA A 181 25.09 5.64 5.37
C ALA A 181 26.19 4.62 5.68
N GLU A 182 25.85 3.33 5.62
CA GLU A 182 26.85 2.24 5.58
C GLU A 182 27.61 2.26 4.26
#